data_AF-A0A7Y4TXV9-F1
#
_entry.id   AF-A0A7Y4TXV9-F1
#
_cell.length_a   1.000
_cell.length_b   1.000
_cell.length_c   1.000
_cell.angle_alpha   90.00
_cell.angle_beta   90.00
_cell.angle_gamma   90.00
#
_symmetry.space_group_name_H-M   'P 1'
#
loop_
_entity.id
_entity.type
_entity.pdbx_description
1 polymer ?
#
loop_
_entity_poly.entity_id
_entity_poly.type
_entity_poly.pdbx_seq_one_letter_code
_entity_poly.pdbx_strand_id
1 'polypeptide(L)'
;AWSNAARESDKRALWRTLARGGWFLACRIAVQQQDRATISTWLEDTQATPHAIIQFNGPQSAQMVYTHLACGLAACDTNVPSHTLTPPGFCRDLSLALMGQPLRQAERALSMTVLLVDTARNEGVVATLTLELLPSGSGEFYPAPELAFLRDDDFRQAEDNAHAVLAPTSFTDQHHDVRWRLQRRDNKPLTSLFGPSLGAAFALGIGKLCAEEPLLPS
;
A
#
# COMPACT_ATOMS: atom_id res chain seq x y z
N ALA A 1 6.51 20.00 -10.28
CA ALA A 1 7.85 19.34 -10.35
C ALA A 1 8.14 18.79 -11.73
N TRP A 2 7.21 18.05 -12.34
CA TRP A 2 7.28 17.61 -13.73
C TRP A 2 7.22 18.77 -14.74
N SER A 3 6.30 19.72 -14.52
CA SER A 3 6.19 20.98 -15.28
C SER A 3 7.46 21.85 -15.25
N ASN A 4 8.32 21.67 -14.23
CA ASN A 4 9.58 22.39 -14.08
C ASN A 4 10.78 21.62 -14.67
N ALA A 5 10.59 20.36 -15.07
CA ALA A 5 11.63 19.55 -15.69
C ALA A 5 11.73 19.88 -17.19
N ALA A 6 12.32 21.04 -17.49
CA ALA A 6 12.46 21.54 -18.86
C ALA A 6 13.38 20.66 -19.73
N ARG A 7 14.33 19.94 -19.12
CA ARG A 7 15.27 19.06 -19.84
C ARG A 7 14.90 17.59 -19.69
N GLU A 8 15.18 16.84 -20.74
CA GLU A 8 15.02 15.38 -20.77
C GLU A 8 15.84 14.67 -19.67
N SER A 9 16.99 15.23 -19.29
CA SER A 9 17.80 14.75 -18.16
C SER A 9 17.07 14.82 -16.82
N ASP A 10 16.28 15.87 -16.62
CA ASP A 10 15.60 16.16 -15.35
C ASP A 10 14.39 15.25 -15.20
N LYS A 11 13.66 15.02 -16.30
CA LYS A 11 12.60 14.01 -16.38
C LYS A 11 13.14 12.62 -16.06
N ARG A 12 14.28 12.21 -16.64
CA ARG A 12 14.93 10.92 -16.33
C ARG A 12 15.35 10.81 -14.86
N ALA A 13 15.88 11.87 -14.25
CA ALA A 13 16.26 11.87 -12.84
C ALA A 13 15.05 11.71 -11.92
N LEU A 14 13.95 12.40 -12.25
CA LEU A 14 12.67 12.26 -11.56
C LEU A 14 12.15 10.82 -11.68
N TRP A 15 12.10 10.26 -12.88
CA TRP A 15 11.68 8.87 -13.10
C TRP A 15 12.49 7.85 -12.30
N ARG A 16 13.82 8.01 -12.21
CA ARG A 16 14.66 7.14 -11.37
C ARG A 16 14.33 7.24 -9.88
N THR A 17 13.94 8.42 -9.42
CA THR A 17 13.53 8.64 -8.03
C THR A 17 12.17 7.98 -7.77
N LEU A 18 11.23 8.13 -8.69
CA LEU A 18 9.91 7.49 -8.62
C LEU A 18 10.03 5.96 -8.64
N ALA A 19 10.88 5.41 -9.51
CA ALA A 19 11.15 3.97 -9.60
C ALA A 19 11.70 3.35 -8.29
N ARG A 20 12.25 4.16 -7.38
CA ARG A 20 12.74 3.73 -6.06
C ARG A 20 11.68 3.86 -4.94
N GLY A 21 10.40 4.00 -5.30
CA GLY A 21 9.30 4.13 -4.34
C GLY A 21 8.87 5.57 -4.05
N GLY A 22 9.32 6.55 -4.86
CA GLY A 22 8.93 7.96 -4.70
C GLY A 22 7.49 8.28 -5.11
N TRP A 23 6.75 7.32 -5.66
CA TRP A 23 5.42 7.49 -6.24
C TRP A 23 4.37 8.00 -5.26
N PHE A 24 4.29 7.42 -4.07
CA PHE A 24 3.34 7.84 -3.04
C PHE A 24 3.52 9.33 -2.70
N LEU A 25 4.75 9.74 -2.41
CA LEU A 25 5.06 11.12 -2.07
C LEU A 25 4.80 12.08 -3.25
N ALA A 26 5.18 11.69 -4.46
CA ALA A 26 4.99 12.52 -5.65
C ALA A 26 3.50 12.74 -5.95
N CYS A 27 2.67 11.69 -5.88
CA CYS A 27 1.23 11.81 -6.05
C CYS A 27 0.62 12.68 -4.95
N ARG A 28 1.03 12.49 -3.70
CA ARG A 28 0.51 13.28 -2.56
C ARG A 28 0.81 14.76 -2.73
N ILE A 29 2.04 15.11 -3.11
CA ILE A 29 2.43 16.50 -3.37
C ILE A 29 1.58 17.09 -4.50
N ALA A 30 1.39 16.36 -5.60
CA ALA A 30 0.60 16.82 -6.73
C ALA A 30 -0.88 17.05 -6.35
N VAL A 31 -1.50 16.11 -5.61
CA VAL A 31 -2.88 16.24 -5.11
C VAL A 31 -3.03 17.43 -4.18
N GLN A 32 -2.11 17.58 -3.21
CA GLN A 32 -2.14 18.71 -2.26
C GLN A 32 -1.95 20.07 -2.94
N GLN A 33 -1.25 20.10 -4.09
CA GLN A 33 -1.07 21.28 -4.92
C GLN A 33 -2.19 21.49 -5.95
N GLN A 34 -3.18 20.58 -6.01
CA GLN A 34 -4.22 20.55 -7.05
C GLN A 34 -3.63 20.51 -8.48
N ASP A 35 -2.45 19.90 -8.63
CA ASP A 35 -1.71 19.78 -9.89
C ASP A 35 -2.20 18.56 -10.69
N ARG A 36 -3.47 18.60 -11.08
CA ARG A 36 -4.13 17.56 -11.87
C ARG A 36 -3.40 17.32 -13.20
N ALA A 37 -2.92 18.40 -13.84
CA ALA A 37 -2.23 18.33 -15.12
C ALA A 37 -0.98 17.43 -15.04
N THR A 38 -0.16 17.58 -13.98
CA THR A 38 1.00 16.72 -13.77
C THR A 38 0.62 15.25 -13.63
N ILE A 39 -0.42 14.93 -12.86
CA ILE A 39 -0.86 13.53 -12.67
C ILE A 39 -1.43 12.96 -13.97
N SER A 40 -2.21 13.74 -14.74
CA SER A 40 -2.72 13.32 -16.05
C SER A 40 -1.60 13.05 -17.03
N THR A 41 -0.60 13.95 -17.09
CA THR A 41 0.58 13.73 -17.93
C THR A 41 1.34 12.49 -17.50
N TRP A 42 1.56 12.25 -16.21
CA TRP A 42 2.18 11.01 -15.75
C TRP A 42 1.37 9.79 -16.18
N LEU A 43 0.05 9.80 -16.05
CA LEU A 43 -0.81 8.67 -16.43
C LEU A 43 -0.78 8.38 -17.93
N GLU A 44 -0.83 9.41 -18.78
CA GLU A 44 -0.72 9.30 -20.24
C GLU A 44 0.68 8.82 -20.66
N ASP A 45 1.73 9.37 -20.04
CA ASP A 45 3.13 8.99 -20.32
C ASP A 45 3.43 7.58 -19.79
N THR A 46 2.76 7.13 -18.73
CA THR A 46 2.80 5.72 -18.28
C THR A 46 2.30 4.79 -19.40
N GLN A 47 1.32 5.23 -20.20
CA GLN A 47 0.80 4.47 -21.34
C GLN A 47 1.68 4.60 -22.59
N ALA A 48 2.35 5.74 -22.80
CA ALA A 48 3.13 6.02 -24.01
C ALA A 48 4.64 5.74 -23.89
N THR A 49 5.31 6.13 -22.79
CA THR A 49 6.76 5.98 -22.55
C THR A 49 7.11 6.39 -21.10
N PRO A 50 7.48 5.50 -20.15
CA PRO A 50 8.46 4.43 -20.29
C PRO A 50 7.98 3.14 -19.61
N HIS A 51 7.42 2.23 -20.41
CA HIS A 51 7.28 0.83 -20.03
C HIS A 51 8.59 0.28 -19.44
N ALA A 52 9.76 0.73 -19.91
CA ALA A 52 11.06 0.31 -19.39
C ALA A 52 11.30 0.64 -17.89
N ILE A 53 10.91 1.82 -17.40
CA ILE A 53 11.24 2.22 -16.02
C ILE A 53 10.32 1.55 -15.00
N ILE A 54 9.07 1.36 -15.39
CA ILE A 54 8.05 0.71 -14.57
C ILE A 54 8.19 -0.82 -14.65
N GLN A 55 8.64 -1.37 -15.78
CA GLN A 55 9.01 -2.79 -15.90
C GLN A 55 10.25 -3.17 -15.09
N PHE A 56 11.14 -2.25 -14.70
CA PHE A 56 12.30 -2.61 -13.87
C PHE A 56 11.91 -3.22 -12.52
N ASN A 57 10.66 -3.02 -12.06
CA ASN A 57 10.13 -3.63 -10.84
C ASN A 57 8.94 -4.59 -11.12
N GLY A 58 8.76 -5.04 -12.37
CA GLY A 58 7.76 -6.02 -12.76
C GLY A 58 6.32 -5.49 -12.97
N PRO A 59 5.41 -6.33 -13.49
CA PRO A 59 4.06 -5.94 -13.89
C PRO A 59 3.19 -5.46 -12.71
N GLN A 60 3.39 -5.97 -11.50
CA GLN A 60 2.55 -5.55 -10.38
C GLN A 60 2.96 -4.18 -9.84
N SER A 61 4.25 -3.83 -9.87
CA SER A 61 4.70 -2.48 -9.57
C SER A 61 4.09 -1.49 -10.55
N ALA A 62 3.98 -1.87 -11.84
CA ALA A 62 3.29 -1.08 -12.85
C ALA A 62 1.83 -0.82 -12.50
N GLN A 63 1.11 -1.87 -12.13
CA GLN A 63 -0.28 -1.75 -11.69
C GLN A 63 -0.40 -0.83 -10.47
N MET A 64 0.54 -0.93 -9.51
CA MET A 64 0.51 -0.09 -8.32
C MET A 64 0.75 1.39 -8.64
N VAL A 65 1.66 1.71 -9.57
CA VAL A 65 1.86 3.07 -10.08
C VAL A 65 0.56 3.59 -10.70
N TYR A 66 -0.06 2.80 -11.57
CA TYR A 66 -1.32 3.17 -12.20
C TYR A 66 -2.40 3.46 -11.14
N THR A 67 -2.54 2.60 -10.13
CA THR A 67 -3.49 2.80 -9.04
C THR A 67 -3.23 4.10 -8.27
N HIS A 68 -1.96 4.45 -8.01
CA HIS A 68 -1.62 5.72 -7.37
C HIS A 68 -1.99 6.94 -8.21
N LEU A 69 -1.73 6.90 -9.51
CA LEU A 69 -2.07 7.99 -10.43
C LEU A 69 -3.58 8.13 -10.58
N ALA A 70 -4.31 7.02 -10.72
CA ALA A 70 -5.77 7.03 -10.81
C ALA A 70 -6.43 7.55 -9.53
N CYS A 71 -5.99 7.08 -8.35
CA CYS A 71 -6.47 7.61 -7.06
C CYS A 71 -6.08 9.09 -6.90
N GLY A 72 -4.90 9.49 -7.35
CA GLY A 72 -4.46 10.88 -7.33
C GLY A 72 -5.35 11.79 -8.18
N LEU A 73 -5.70 11.38 -9.40
CA LEU A 73 -6.63 12.13 -10.25
C LEU A 73 -8.01 12.24 -9.62
N ALA A 74 -8.55 11.13 -9.13
CA ALA A 74 -9.84 11.12 -8.49
C ALA A 74 -9.85 12.01 -7.24
N ALA A 75 -8.78 11.99 -6.44
CA ALA A 75 -8.60 12.87 -5.29
C ALA A 75 -8.55 14.36 -5.66
N CYS A 76 -7.92 14.74 -6.79
CA CYS A 76 -8.00 16.10 -7.31
C CYS A 76 -9.44 16.51 -7.70
N ASP A 77 -10.20 15.57 -8.25
CA ASP A 77 -11.59 15.79 -8.68
C ASP A 77 -12.61 15.57 -7.53
N THR A 78 -12.15 15.33 -6.29
CA THR A 78 -12.95 14.95 -5.11
C THR A 78 -13.84 13.72 -5.28
N ASN A 79 -13.48 12.84 -6.22
CA ASN A 79 -14.16 11.58 -6.51
C ASN A 79 -13.33 10.39 -6.02
N VAL A 80 -13.97 9.24 -5.82
CA VAL A 80 -13.28 7.97 -5.57
C VAL A 80 -13.24 7.18 -6.90
N PRO A 81 -12.12 6.56 -7.28
CA PRO A 81 -12.06 5.76 -8.50
C PRO A 81 -13.04 4.58 -8.44
N SER A 82 -13.89 4.42 -9.46
CA SER A 82 -14.87 3.33 -9.54
C SER A 82 -14.35 2.05 -10.19
N HIS A 83 -13.18 2.09 -10.86
CA HIS A 83 -12.65 0.96 -11.63
C HIS A 83 -11.15 0.82 -11.44
N THR A 84 -10.74 -0.06 -10.52
CA THR A 84 -9.34 -0.47 -10.36
C THR A 84 -9.27 -1.97 -10.13
N LEU A 85 -8.23 -2.62 -10.65
CA LEU A 85 -7.87 -4.02 -10.34
C LEU A 85 -7.34 -4.20 -8.90
N THR A 86 -7.56 -3.21 -8.04
CA THR A 86 -7.01 -3.12 -6.70
C THR A 86 -8.16 -3.07 -5.71
N PRO A 87 -8.01 -3.64 -4.49
CA PRO A 87 -9.07 -3.65 -3.49
C PRO A 87 -9.73 -2.28 -3.31
N PRO A 88 -11.07 -2.17 -3.34
CA PRO A 88 -11.77 -0.89 -3.20
C PRO A 88 -11.39 -0.15 -1.91
N GLY A 89 -11.22 -0.90 -0.82
CA GLY A 89 -10.75 -0.37 0.46
C GLY A 89 -9.37 0.29 0.37
N PHE A 90 -8.44 -0.35 -0.34
CA PHE A 90 -7.12 0.22 -0.58
C PHE A 90 -7.20 1.53 -1.36
N CYS A 91 -7.96 1.58 -2.46
CA CYS A 91 -8.11 2.80 -3.27
C CYS A 91 -8.71 3.95 -2.47
N ARG A 92 -9.68 3.66 -1.60
CA ARG A 92 -10.27 4.65 -0.69
C ARG A 92 -9.23 5.19 0.29
N ASP A 93 -8.48 4.32 0.96
CA ASP A 93 -7.44 4.75 1.91
C ASP A 93 -6.30 5.49 1.22
N LEU A 94 -5.89 5.05 0.02
CA LEU A 94 -4.90 5.74 -0.78
C LEU A 94 -5.36 7.14 -1.15
N SER A 95 -6.60 7.30 -1.62
CA SER A 95 -7.16 8.62 -1.93
C SER A 95 -7.15 9.54 -0.71
N LEU A 96 -7.58 9.07 0.46
CA LEU A 96 -7.50 9.81 1.72
C LEU A 96 -6.06 10.23 2.06
N ALA A 97 -5.12 9.29 1.95
CA ALA A 97 -3.71 9.52 2.22
C ALA A 97 -3.10 10.59 1.29
N LEU A 98 -3.44 10.56 0.00
CA LEU A 98 -2.98 11.51 -1.01
C LEU A 98 -3.56 12.91 -0.76
N MET A 99 -4.81 13.00 -0.29
CA MET A 99 -5.42 14.28 0.14
C MET A 99 -4.86 14.80 1.46
N GLY A 100 -4.02 14.03 2.17
CA GLY A 100 -3.56 14.37 3.52
C GLY A 100 -4.67 14.26 4.58
N GLN A 101 -5.74 13.54 4.28
CA GLN A 101 -6.83 13.27 5.21
C GLN A 101 -6.48 12.05 6.09
N PRO A 102 -7.06 11.95 7.30
CA PRO A 102 -6.98 10.74 8.11
C PRO A 102 -7.50 9.53 7.33
N LEU A 103 -6.82 8.39 7.45
CA LEU A 103 -7.29 7.13 6.89
C LEU A 103 -8.58 6.68 7.60
N ARG A 104 -9.29 5.70 7.02
CA ARG A 104 -10.42 5.06 7.71
C ARG A 104 -9.98 4.56 9.09
N GLN A 105 -10.82 4.87 10.07
CA GLN A 105 -10.64 4.44 11.46
C GLN A 105 -10.87 2.94 11.55
N ALA A 106 -9.96 2.24 12.22
CA ALA A 106 -10.11 0.84 12.55
C ALA A 106 -11.12 0.67 13.68
N GLU A 107 -11.99 -0.34 13.58
CA GLU A 107 -12.79 -0.79 14.72
C GLU A 107 -11.89 -1.38 15.80
N ARG A 108 -10.85 -2.11 15.35
CA ARG A 108 -9.89 -2.80 16.20
C ARG A 108 -8.51 -2.79 15.57
N ALA A 109 -7.50 -2.80 16.40
CA ALA A 109 -6.13 -2.92 15.96
C ALA A 109 -5.34 -3.88 16.86
N LEU A 110 -4.46 -4.67 16.25
CA LEU A 110 -3.56 -5.58 16.93
C LEU A 110 -2.14 -5.30 16.47
N SER A 111 -1.24 -5.06 17.42
CA SER A 111 0.19 -4.94 17.14
C SER A 111 0.96 -6.15 17.65
N MET A 112 1.90 -6.63 16.83
CA MET A 112 2.78 -7.74 17.16
C MET A 112 4.20 -7.48 16.66
N THR A 113 5.16 -8.15 17.28
CA THR A 113 6.55 -8.07 16.87
C THR A 113 6.84 -9.15 15.85
N VAL A 114 7.42 -8.76 14.72
CA VAL A 114 7.85 -9.67 13.66
C VAL A 114 9.35 -9.53 13.42
N LEU A 115 9.97 -10.63 13.03
CA LEU A 115 11.38 -10.68 12.65
C LEU A 115 11.46 -10.82 11.14
N LEU A 116 12.09 -9.83 10.51
CA LEU A 116 12.30 -9.74 9.08
C LEU A 116 13.81 -9.75 8.80
N VAL A 117 14.17 -9.89 7.53
CA VAL A 117 15.53 -9.81 7.01
C VAL A 117 15.54 -8.70 5.98
N ASP A 118 16.39 -7.70 6.17
CA ASP A 118 16.69 -6.72 5.13
C ASP A 118 17.71 -7.35 4.19
N THR A 119 17.25 -7.80 3.03
CA THR A 119 18.05 -8.55 2.06
C THR A 119 19.12 -7.68 1.42
N ALA A 120 18.88 -6.37 1.32
CA ALA A 120 19.85 -5.43 0.76
C ALA A 120 21.07 -5.24 1.67
N ARG A 121 20.87 -5.39 2.99
CA ARG A 121 21.92 -5.21 4.01
C ARG A 121 22.36 -6.50 4.67
N ASN A 122 21.68 -7.61 4.39
CA ASN A 122 21.85 -8.89 5.05
C ASN A 122 21.78 -8.78 6.59
N GLU A 123 20.80 -8.02 7.10
CA GLU A 123 20.61 -7.79 8.54
C GLU A 123 19.24 -8.29 9.01
N GLY A 124 19.18 -8.80 10.24
CA GLY A 124 17.92 -9.09 10.92
C GLY A 124 17.25 -7.78 11.38
N VAL A 125 15.95 -7.66 11.13
CA VAL A 125 15.15 -6.48 11.44
C VAL A 125 14.03 -6.85 12.38
N VAL A 126 13.95 -6.16 13.51
CA VAL A 126 12.79 -6.23 14.42
C VAL A 126 11.80 -5.13 14.02
N ALA A 127 10.60 -5.53 13.62
CA ALA A 127 9.53 -4.61 13.24
C ALA A 127 8.26 -4.85 14.06
N THR A 128 7.47 -3.80 14.20
CA THR A 128 6.10 -3.89 14.68
C THR A 128 5.19 -4.03 13.46
N LEU A 129 4.48 -5.16 13.39
CA LEU A 129 3.35 -5.34 12.49
C LEU A 129 2.09 -4.90 13.22
N THR A 130 1.35 -3.98 12.62
CA THR A 130 0.02 -3.57 13.08
C THR A 130 -1.02 -4.02 12.07
N LEU A 131 -2.04 -4.72 12.53
CA LEU A 131 -3.21 -5.14 11.76
C LEU A 131 -4.40 -4.34 12.24
N GLU A 132 -5.16 -3.78 11.31
CA GLU A 132 -6.30 -2.91 11.56
C GLU A 132 -7.53 -3.50 10.89
N LEU A 133 -8.57 -3.81 11.67
CA LEU A 133 -9.86 -4.28 11.16
C LEU A 133 -10.71 -3.06 10.81
N LEU A 134 -11.09 -2.96 9.54
CA LEU A 134 -11.82 -1.81 9.02
C LEU A 134 -13.28 -2.18 8.75
N PRO A 135 -14.23 -1.32 9.15
CA PRO A 135 -15.65 -1.55 8.92
C PRO A 135 -16.01 -1.40 7.44
N SER A 136 -17.14 -2.01 7.05
CA SER A 136 -17.70 -1.86 5.70
C SER A 136 -16.70 -2.20 4.59
N GLY A 137 -15.90 -3.23 4.83
CA GLY A 137 -14.97 -3.79 3.87
C GLY A 137 -15.64 -4.79 2.94
N SER A 138 -14.82 -5.40 2.09
CA SER A 138 -15.19 -6.44 1.14
C SER A 138 -14.42 -7.74 1.37
N GLY A 139 -13.87 -7.94 2.58
CA GLY A 139 -13.04 -9.10 2.91
C GLY A 139 -11.58 -8.95 2.47
N GLU A 140 -11.13 -7.73 2.13
CA GLU A 140 -9.84 -7.53 1.47
C GLU A 140 -8.70 -7.36 2.49
N PHE A 141 -7.51 -7.82 2.12
CA PHE A 141 -6.29 -7.68 2.92
C PHE A 141 -5.21 -6.92 2.15
N TYR A 142 -4.79 -5.77 2.67
CA TYR A 142 -3.84 -4.89 1.95
C TYR A 142 -2.96 -4.05 2.87
N PRO A 143 -1.80 -3.57 2.38
CA PRO A 143 -0.93 -2.67 3.12
C PRO A 143 -1.54 -1.28 3.28
N ALA A 144 -1.07 -0.55 4.31
CA ALA A 144 -1.21 0.89 4.37
C ALA A 144 -0.66 1.55 3.08
N PRO A 145 -1.29 2.61 2.56
CA PRO A 145 -0.94 3.20 1.26
C PRO A 145 0.55 3.50 1.06
N GLU A 146 1.23 3.98 2.09
CA GLU A 146 2.67 4.31 2.05
C GLU A 146 3.58 3.08 1.91
N LEU A 147 3.08 1.87 2.19
CA LEU A 147 3.80 0.60 2.10
C LEU A 147 3.45 -0.19 0.83
N ALA A 148 2.62 0.36 -0.05
CA ALA A 148 2.11 -0.35 -1.22
C ALA A 148 3.20 -0.86 -2.17
N PHE A 149 4.35 -0.18 -2.24
CA PHE A 149 5.52 -0.57 -3.03
C PHE A 149 6.47 -1.53 -2.31
N LEU A 150 6.25 -1.82 -1.02
CA LEU A 150 6.97 -2.86 -0.29
C LEU A 150 6.33 -4.24 -0.43
N ARG A 151 5.11 -4.31 -0.97
CA ARG A 151 4.34 -5.53 -1.18
C ARG A 151 4.83 -6.28 -2.43
N ASP A 152 6.02 -6.89 -2.32
CA ASP A 152 6.59 -7.75 -3.35
C ASP A 152 5.93 -9.15 -3.37
N ASP A 153 6.48 -10.07 -4.16
CA ASP A 153 5.95 -11.43 -4.31
C ASP A 153 5.97 -12.23 -3.00
N ASP A 154 6.98 -12.02 -2.14
CA ASP A 154 7.07 -12.73 -0.86
C ASP A 154 6.01 -12.22 0.14
N PHE A 155 5.78 -10.91 0.17
CA PHE A 155 4.69 -10.33 0.94
C PHE A 155 3.33 -10.85 0.49
N ARG A 156 3.07 -10.86 -0.83
CA ARG A 156 1.81 -11.40 -1.36
C ARG A 156 1.64 -12.87 -1.05
N GLN A 157 2.68 -13.67 -1.21
CA GLN A 157 2.61 -15.08 -0.87
C GLN A 157 2.32 -15.28 0.62
N ALA A 158 2.88 -14.46 1.51
CA ALA A 158 2.57 -14.49 2.93
C ALA A 158 1.11 -14.10 3.23
N GLU A 159 0.58 -13.09 2.53
CA GLU A 159 -0.83 -12.69 2.62
C GLU A 159 -1.77 -13.80 2.12
N ASP A 160 -1.49 -14.37 0.94
CA ASP A 160 -2.27 -15.44 0.32
C ASP A 160 -2.26 -16.70 1.22
N ASN A 161 -1.11 -17.04 1.80
CA ASN A 161 -0.99 -18.15 2.74
C ASN A 161 -1.82 -17.91 4.00
N ALA A 162 -1.78 -16.69 4.56
CA ALA A 162 -2.58 -16.34 5.72
C ALA A 162 -4.08 -16.43 5.42
N HIS A 163 -4.50 -15.91 4.26
CA HIS A 163 -5.88 -15.99 3.80
C HIS A 163 -6.32 -17.45 3.59
N ALA A 164 -5.49 -18.28 2.98
CA ALA A 164 -5.79 -19.71 2.77
C ALA A 164 -5.96 -20.48 4.08
N VAL A 165 -5.17 -20.16 5.12
CA VAL A 165 -5.30 -20.75 6.46
C VAL A 165 -6.62 -20.35 7.14
N LEU A 166 -7.12 -19.14 6.87
CA LEU A 166 -8.31 -18.57 7.51
C LEU A 166 -9.60 -18.83 6.72
N ALA A 167 -9.51 -19.13 5.42
CA ALA A 167 -10.67 -19.40 4.56
C ALA A 167 -11.65 -20.47 5.10
N PRO A 168 -11.22 -21.58 5.75
CA PRO A 168 -12.15 -22.58 6.28
C PRO A 168 -12.99 -22.10 7.46
N THR A 169 -12.67 -20.95 8.05
CA THR A 169 -13.15 -20.57 9.38
C THR A 169 -14.22 -19.48 9.41
N SER A 170 -14.77 -19.07 8.26
CA SER A 170 -15.79 -17.99 8.14
C SER A 170 -15.37 -16.65 8.76
N PHE A 171 -14.14 -16.50 9.26
CA PHE A 171 -13.69 -15.32 10.01
C PHE A 171 -13.39 -14.10 9.13
N THR A 172 -13.27 -14.29 7.82
CA THR A 172 -13.37 -13.20 6.84
C THR A 172 -14.84 -13.04 6.45
N ASP A 173 -15.66 -12.60 7.40
CA ASP A 173 -16.97 -12.04 7.06
C ASP A 173 -16.72 -10.96 6.01
N GLN A 174 -17.45 -11.01 4.88
CA GLN A 174 -17.28 -10.11 3.72
C GLN A 174 -17.57 -8.63 4.05
N HIS A 175 -17.68 -8.27 5.33
CA HIS A 175 -18.03 -6.98 5.87
C HIS A 175 -16.83 -6.19 6.40
N HIS A 176 -15.65 -6.82 6.50
CA HIS A 176 -14.45 -6.18 7.03
C HIS A 176 -13.28 -6.29 6.06
N ASP A 177 -12.47 -5.23 6.02
CA ASP A 177 -11.14 -5.30 5.42
C ASP A 177 -10.11 -5.39 6.54
N VAL A 178 -8.93 -5.92 6.23
CA VAL A 178 -7.76 -5.80 7.09
C VAL A 178 -6.72 -4.95 6.39
N ARG A 179 -6.32 -3.85 7.05
CA ARG A 179 -5.18 -3.03 6.65
C ARG A 179 -3.98 -3.38 7.52
N TRP A 180 -2.82 -3.57 6.91
CA TRP A 180 -1.59 -3.84 7.66
C TRP A 180 -0.54 -2.74 7.51
N ARG A 181 0.23 -2.52 8.57
CA ARG A 181 1.34 -1.57 8.62
C ARG A 181 2.56 -2.22 9.24
N LEU A 182 3.73 -1.99 8.66
CA LEU A 182 5.02 -2.33 9.26
C LEU A 182 5.74 -1.05 9.69
N GLN A 183 6.46 -1.13 10.81
CA GLN A 183 7.37 -0.09 11.27
C GLN A 183 8.60 -0.75 11.92
N ARG A 184 9.81 -0.38 11.48
CA ARG A 184 11.04 -0.83 12.14
C ARG A 184 11.12 -0.21 13.53
N ARG A 185 11.55 -0.99 14.53
CA ARG A 185 11.76 -0.45 15.88
C ARG A 185 12.87 0.60 15.96
N ASP A 186 13.84 0.52 15.04
CA ASP A 186 14.92 1.51 14.91
C ASP A 186 14.52 2.75 14.10
N ASN A 187 13.24 2.87 13.70
CA ASN A 187 12.69 3.95 12.88
C ASN A 187 13.40 4.20 11.55
N LYS A 188 14.24 3.26 11.08
CA LYS A 188 14.83 3.36 9.75
C LYS A 188 13.76 3.08 8.67
N PRO A 189 13.96 3.55 7.43
CA PRO A 189 13.08 3.21 6.32
C PRO A 189 13.00 1.69 6.10
N LEU A 190 11.82 1.22 5.73
CA LEU A 190 11.61 -0.13 5.22
C LEU A 190 12.05 -0.16 3.75
N THR A 191 12.94 -1.09 3.41
CA THR A 191 13.41 -1.31 2.03
C THR A 191 12.98 -2.71 1.58
N SER A 192 13.82 -3.48 0.88
CA SER A 192 13.51 -4.88 0.58
C SER A 192 13.56 -5.70 1.86
N LEU A 193 12.40 -6.15 2.33
CA LEU A 193 12.28 -6.98 3.52
C LEU A 193 11.77 -8.34 3.11
N PHE A 194 12.45 -9.37 3.58
CA PHE A 194 12.01 -10.75 3.46
C PHE A 194 11.71 -11.29 4.85
N GLY A 195 10.61 -12.00 5.02
CA GLY A 195 10.22 -12.51 6.33
C GLY A 195 9.39 -13.78 6.20
N PRO A 196 9.99 -14.97 6.27
CA PRO A 196 9.21 -16.22 6.24
C PRO A 196 8.28 -16.35 7.46
N SER A 197 8.57 -15.60 8.53
CA SER A 197 7.72 -15.50 9.73
C SER A 197 6.44 -14.67 9.51
N LEU A 198 6.39 -13.85 8.45
CA LEU A 198 5.33 -12.87 8.26
C LEU A 198 3.98 -13.54 7.94
N GLY A 199 3.96 -14.63 7.17
CA GLY A 199 2.72 -15.36 6.88
C GLY A 199 2.07 -15.92 8.14
N ALA A 200 2.88 -16.47 9.05
CA ALA A 200 2.38 -16.96 10.35
C ALA A 200 1.88 -15.80 11.23
N ALA A 201 2.59 -14.67 11.24
CA ALA A 201 2.18 -13.47 11.97
C ALA A 201 0.87 -12.90 11.42
N PHE A 202 0.69 -12.85 10.10
CA PHE A 202 -0.57 -12.48 9.46
C PHE A 202 -1.69 -13.45 9.84
N ALA A 203 -1.50 -14.76 9.68
CA ALA A 203 -2.54 -15.75 9.98
C ALA A 203 -2.99 -15.68 11.45
N LEU A 204 -2.02 -15.69 12.38
CA LEU A 204 -2.29 -15.60 13.82
C LEU A 204 -2.93 -14.26 14.18
N GLY A 205 -2.43 -13.17 13.59
CA GLY A 205 -2.88 -11.82 13.88
C GLY A 205 -4.30 -11.56 13.41
N ILE A 206 -4.63 -11.94 12.18
CA ILE A 206 -5.98 -11.82 11.65
C ILE A 206 -6.93 -12.73 12.46
N GLY A 207 -6.55 -13.98 12.73
CA GLY A 207 -7.35 -14.88 13.55
C GLY A 207 -7.68 -14.29 14.93
N LYS A 208 -6.68 -13.72 15.60
CA LYS A 208 -6.89 -13.03 16.89
C LYS A 208 -7.74 -11.77 16.75
N LEU A 209 -7.45 -10.95 15.74
CA LEU A 209 -8.15 -9.69 15.48
C LEU A 209 -9.64 -9.91 15.20
N CYS A 210 -10.01 -11.02 14.56
CA CYS A 210 -11.40 -11.39 14.30
C CYS A 210 -12.08 -12.07 15.51
N ALA A 211 -11.34 -12.86 16.30
CA ALA A 211 -11.89 -13.65 17.41
C ALA A 211 -12.27 -12.84 18.67
N GLU A 212 -11.79 -11.60 18.81
CA GLU A 212 -12.21 -10.75 19.91
C GLU A 212 -13.69 -10.35 19.70
N GLU A 213 -14.60 -10.59 20.65
CA GLU A 213 -15.97 -10.09 20.51
C GLU A 213 -15.98 -8.56 20.72
N PRO A 214 -16.80 -7.78 19.99
CA PRO A 214 -17.03 -6.40 20.34
C PRO A 214 -17.64 -6.37 21.74
N LEU A 215 -16.95 -5.72 22.69
CA LEU A 215 -17.52 -5.38 23.99
C LEU A 215 -18.78 -4.56 23.73
N LEU A 216 -19.95 -5.19 23.88
CA LEU A 216 -21.22 -4.48 23.83
C LEU A 216 -21.18 -3.33 24.85
N PRO A 217 -21.55 -2.10 24.45
CA PRO A 217 -21.67 -1.02 25.42
C PRO A 217 -22.78 -1.38 26.42
N SER A 218 -22.40 -1.49 27.68
CA SER A 218 -23.30 -1.63 28.84
C SER A 218 -24.11 -0.38 29.09
#